data_AF-A0A397FLM1-F1
#
_entry.id   AF-A0A397FLM1-F1
#
_cell.length_a   1.000
_cell.length_b   1.000
_cell.length_c   1.000
_cell.angle_alpha   90.00
_cell.angle_beta   90.00
_cell.angle_gamma   90.00
#
_symmetry.space_group_name_H-M   'P 1'
#
loop_
_entity.id
_entity.type
_entity.pdbx_description
1 polymer ?
#
loop_
_entity_poly.entity_id
_entity_poly.type
_entity_poly.pdbx_seq_one_letter_code
_entity_poly.pdbx_strand_id
1 'polypeptide(L)'
;MSKPFKLIKEEFSDKFQECWWTYECLFEFTFKKKSIAKITITDHPWKKPGREWITKELVLNILVTELNGRQRMKPKERINNRDIYVREWVPYGDKDYLLVFWFEDGNSDWLWVRNCYPVS
;
A
#
# COMPACT_ATOMS: atom_id res chain seq x y z
N MET A 1 23.14 -3.66 1.45
CA MET A 1 22.10 -2.80 2.07
C MET A 1 21.07 -3.70 2.71
N SER A 2 20.61 -3.40 3.92
CA SER A 2 19.49 -4.13 4.54
C SER A 2 18.22 -3.92 3.72
N LYS A 3 17.37 -4.94 3.61
CA LYS A 3 16.06 -4.79 2.95
C LYS A 3 15.20 -3.86 3.82
N PRO A 4 14.52 -2.85 3.25
CA PRO A 4 13.68 -1.93 4.03
C PRO A 4 12.44 -2.60 4.63
N PHE A 5 12.06 -3.77 4.14
CA PHE A 5 10.91 -4.53 4.61
C PHE A 5 11.24 -5.98 4.87
N LYS A 6 10.55 -6.56 5.86
CA LYS A 6 10.57 -7.99 6.17
C LYS A 6 9.16 -8.55 6.10
N LEU A 7 8.92 -9.57 5.27
CA LEU A 7 7.65 -10.29 5.27
C LEU A 7 7.50 -11.01 6.62
N ILE A 8 6.43 -10.72 7.35
CA ILE A 8 6.15 -11.31 8.67
C ILE A 8 4.92 -12.21 8.67
N LYS A 9 4.02 -12.05 7.70
CA LYS A 9 2.81 -12.86 7.59
C LYS A 9 2.33 -12.95 6.14
N GLU A 10 1.89 -14.14 5.76
CA GLU A 10 1.16 -14.41 4.53
C GLU A 10 -0.09 -15.21 4.89
N GLU A 11 -1.25 -14.73 4.45
CA GLU A 11 -2.53 -15.38 4.76
C GLU A 11 -3.55 -15.18 3.64
N PHE A 12 -4.50 -16.10 3.51
CA PHE A 12 -5.66 -15.93 2.67
C PHE A 12 -6.85 -15.48 3.51
N SER A 13 -7.56 -14.45 3.06
CA SER A 13 -8.78 -13.97 3.70
C SER A 13 -10.02 -14.56 3.04
N ASP A 14 -10.70 -15.49 3.70
CA ASP A 14 -11.95 -16.06 3.19
C ASP A 14 -13.04 -15.01 3.00
N LYS A 15 -13.07 -13.97 3.84
CA LYS A 15 -14.07 -12.90 3.77
C LYS A 15 -13.92 -12.06 2.49
N PHE A 16 -12.68 -11.73 2.13
CA PHE A 16 -12.40 -10.88 0.97
C PHE A 16 -11.99 -11.69 -0.26
N GLN A 17 -11.80 -13.00 -0.09
CA GLN A 17 -11.26 -13.93 -1.07
C GLN A 17 -9.89 -13.49 -1.60
N GLU A 18 -9.07 -12.79 -0.80
CA GLU A 18 -7.78 -12.17 -1.18
C GLU A 18 -6.61 -12.75 -0.38
N CYS A 19 -5.47 -13.04 -1.05
CA CYS A 19 -4.19 -13.25 -0.37
C CYS A 19 -3.62 -11.93 0.15
N TRP A 20 -3.09 -11.94 1.36
CA TRP A 20 -2.53 -10.79 2.08
C TRP A 20 -1.09 -11.08 2.47
N TRP A 21 -0.19 -10.14 2.17
CA TRP A 21 1.21 -10.18 2.59
C TRP A 21 1.49 -8.99 3.48
N THR A 22 1.81 -9.25 4.75
CA THR A 22 2.12 -8.23 5.75
C THR A 22 3.61 -8.16 5.97
N TYR A 23 4.13 -6.95 5.82
CA TYR A 23 5.53 -6.59 5.96
C TYR A 23 5.73 -5.70 7.18
N GLU A 24 6.82 -5.92 7.89
CA GLU A 24 7.37 -5.03 8.91
C GLU A 24 8.34 -4.04 8.24
N CYS A 25 8.21 -2.76 8.58
CA CYS A 25 9.14 -1.70 8.17
C CYS A 25 10.42 -1.77 9.03
N LEU A 26 11.57 -1.96 8.39
CA LEU A 26 12.88 -2.00 9.04
C LEU A 26 13.62 -0.64 9.00
N PHE A 27 12.89 0.43 8.70
CA PHE A 27 13.38 1.81 8.63
C PHE A 27 12.27 2.75 9.07
N GLU A 28 12.62 4.03 9.28
CA GLU A 28 11.63 5.06 9.57
C GLU A 28 10.82 5.38 8.30
N PHE A 29 9.65 4.74 8.20
CA PHE A 29 8.64 5.07 7.21
C PHE A 29 7.60 5.99 7.85
N THR A 30 7.52 7.24 7.39
CA THR A 30 6.50 8.18 7.83
C THR A 30 5.57 8.53 6.69
N PHE A 31 4.28 8.60 6.98
CA PHE A 31 3.27 8.90 5.99
C PHE A 31 2.08 9.61 6.63
N LYS A 32 1.64 10.74 6.08
CA LYS A 32 0.60 11.61 6.68
C LYS A 32 0.88 11.96 8.15
N LYS A 33 2.14 12.25 8.47
CA LYS A 33 2.62 12.56 9.84
C LYS A 33 2.46 11.41 10.84
N LYS A 34 2.32 10.17 10.36
CA LYS A 34 2.26 8.97 11.17
C LYS A 34 3.45 8.08 10.86
N SER A 35 4.06 7.51 11.89
CA SER A 35 5.06 6.46 11.70
C SER A 35 4.34 5.16 11.36
N ILE A 36 4.79 4.50 10.30
CA ILE A 36 4.21 3.28 9.78
C ILE A 36 5.14 2.13 10.11
N ALA A 37 4.69 1.23 10.97
CA ALA A 37 5.42 0.04 11.38
C ALA A 37 5.14 -1.15 10.46
N LYS A 38 3.94 -1.20 9.86
CA LYS A 38 3.49 -2.34 9.05
C LYS A 38 2.82 -1.92 7.76
N ILE A 39 3.02 -2.72 6.72
CA ILE A 39 2.33 -2.60 5.45
C ILE A 39 1.74 -3.94 5.07
N THR A 40 0.45 -3.99 4.73
CA THR A 40 -0.16 -5.15 4.08
C THR A 40 -0.46 -4.84 2.63
N ILE A 41 -0.04 -5.71 1.73
CA ILE A 41 -0.41 -5.67 0.32
C ILE A 41 -1.40 -6.80 0.07
N THR A 42 -2.52 -6.52 -0.58
CA THR A 42 -3.50 -7.57 -0.95
C THR A 42 -3.35 -7.98 -2.41
N ASP A 43 -3.83 -9.18 -2.74
CA ASP A 43 -3.71 -9.73 -4.10
C ASP A 43 -4.66 -9.12 -5.13
N HIS A 44 -5.52 -8.23 -4.67
CA HIS A 44 -6.56 -7.60 -5.46
C HIS A 44 -6.08 -6.91 -6.76
N PRO A 45 -4.87 -6.32 -6.87
CA PRO A 45 -4.38 -5.80 -8.14
C PRO A 45 -4.26 -6.88 -9.21
N TRP A 46 -3.82 -8.09 -8.85
CA TRP A 46 -3.53 -9.20 -9.79
C TRP A 46 -4.76 -9.95 -10.27
N LYS A 47 -5.90 -9.74 -9.63
CA LYS A 47 -7.17 -10.33 -10.06
C LYS A 47 -7.77 -9.65 -11.29
N LYS A 48 -7.15 -8.59 -11.79
CA LYS A 48 -7.62 -7.85 -12.97
C LYS A 48 -6.64 -8.03 -14.14
N PRO A 49 -7.13 -8.35 -15.35
CA PRO A 49 -6.27 -8.46 -16.53
C PRO A 49 -5.48 -7.18 -16.82
N GLY A 50 -4.26 -7.33 -17.35
CA GLY A 50 -3.38 -6.22 -17.72
C GLY A 50 -2.56 -5.63 -16.57
N ARG A 51 -2.51 -6.33 -15.43
CA ARG A 51 -1.80 -5.93 -14.20
C ARG A 51 -0.82 -6.99 -13.69
N GLU A 52 -0.53 -7.98 -14.53
CA GLU A 52 0.33 -9.13 -14.22
C GLU A 52 1.76 -8.70 -13.87
N TRP A 53 2.20 -7.56 -14.41
CA TRP A 53 3.53 -7.00 -14.22
C TRP A 53 3.69 -6.18 -12.93
N ILE A 54 2.60 -5.84 -12.25
CA ILE A 54 2.67 -5.20 -10.93
C ILE A 54 3.24 -6.24 -9.98
N THR A 55 4.18 -5.90 -9.10
CA THR A 55 4.72 -6.85 -8.11
C THR A 55 4.62 -6.28 -6.70
N LYS A 56 4.75 -7.14 -5.68
CA LYS A 56 4.80 -6.70 -4.29
C LYS A 56 5.99 -5.78 -4.08
N GLU A 57 7.12 -6.11 -4.70
CA GLU A 57 8.35 -5.34 -4.71
C GLU A 57 8.15 -3.96 -5.35
N LEU A 58 7.41 -3.87 -6.47
CA LEU A 58 7.09 -2.59 -7.09
C LEU A 58 6.27 -1.70 -6.15
N VAL A 59 5.24 -2.24 -5.52
CA VAL A 59 4.44 -1.50 -4.54
C VAL A 59 5.31 -1.02 -3.37
N LEU A 60 6.13 -1.90 -2.79
CA LEU A 60 7.04 -1.55 -1.69
C LEU A 60 8.04 -0.47 -2.10
N ASN A 61 8.58 -0.52 -3.32
CA ASN A 61 9.50 0.49 -3.81
C ASN A 61 8.82 1.85 -3.95
N ILE A 62 7.59 1.90 -4.51
CA ILE A 62 6.81 3.14 -4.59
C ILE A 62 6.58 3.73 -3.19
N LEU A 63 6.26 2.90 -2.18
CA LEU A 63 6.07 3.37 -0.81
C LEU A 63 7.34 4.03 -0.25
N VAL A 64 8.51 3.43 -0.52
CA VAL A 64 9.80 3.92 -0.03
C VAL A 64 10.22 5.21 -0.73
N THR A 65 10.16 5.25 -2.06
CA THR A 65 10.75 6.35 -2.82
C THR A 65 9.83 7.57 -2.86
N GLU A 66 8.52 7.37 -2.96
CA GLU A 66 7.59 8.46 -3.27
C GLU A 66 6.64 8.84 -2.13
N LEU A 67 6.37 7.90 -1.22
CA LEU A 67 5.40 8.12 -0.14
C LEU A 67 6.05 8.38 1.21
N ASN A 68 7.30 7.96 1.43
CA ASN A 68 7.99 8.22 2.69
C ASN A 68 8.20 9.72 2.92
N GLY A 69 7.86 10.20 4.12
CA GLY A 69 7.92 11.62 4.51
C GLY A 69 6.78 12.47 3.96
N ARG A 70 5.88 11.93 3.13
CA ARG A 70 4.85 12.73 2.45
C ARG A 70 3.70 13.08 3.40
N GLN A 71 3.46 14.37 3.59
CA GLN A 71 2.53 14.87 4.62
C GLN A 71 1.16 15.34 4.12
N ARG A 72 1.07 15.85 2.88
CA ARG A 72 -0.14 16.50 2.35
C ARG A 72 -0.79 15.64 1.27
N MET A 73 -1.98 15.13 1.54
CA MET A 73 -2.79 14.34 0.62
C MET A 73 -4.27 14.46 0.94
N LYS A 74 -5.09 14.64 -0.11
CA LYS A 74 -6.54 14.74 0.05
C LYS A 74 -7.13 13.32 0.11
N PRO A 75 -7.74 12.90 1.24
CA PRO A 75 -8.51 11.65 1.24
C PRO A 75 -9.62 11.77 0.19
N LYS A 76 -9.85 10.70 -0.60
CA LYS A 76 -10.79 10.77 -1.71
C LYS A 76 -12.20 10.32 -1.33
N GLU A 77 -12.36 9.34 -0.45
CA GLU A 77 -13.68 8.83 -0.01
C GLU A 77 -13.59 7.90 1.22
N ARG A 78 -14.68 7.79 1.97
CA ARG A 78 -14.91 6.72 2.98
C ARG A 78 -15.78 5.65 2.31
N ILE A 79 -15.35 4.39 2.29
CA ILE A 79 -16.13 3.28 1.71
C ILE A 79 -16.32 2.20 2.78
N ASN A 80 -17.56 1.82 3.06
CA ASN A 80 -17.94 0.74 4.00
C ASN A 80 -17.39 0.92 5.42
N ASN A 81 -17.62 2.07 6.06
CA ASN A 81 -17.16 2.45 7.41
C ASN A 81 -15.64 2.45 7.67
N ARG A 82 -14.80 1.96 6.75
CA ARG A 82 -13.34 2.09 6.83
C ARG A 82 -12.94 3.53 6.55
N ASP A 83 -12.26 4.14 7.51
CA ASP A 83 -12.23 5.59 7.62
C ASP A 83 -11.43 6.32 6.53
N ILE A 84 -10.53 5.66 5.79
CA ILE A 84 -9.60 6.41 4.94
C ILE A 84 -9.19 5.62 3.69
N TYR A 85 -9.98 5.66 2.60
CA TYR A 85 -9.44 5.30 1.27
C TYR A 85 -8.72 6.51 0.67
N VAL A 86 -7.40 6.39 0.51
CA VAL A 86 -6.62 7.40 -0.22
C VAL A 86 -6.35 6.86 -1.62
N ARG A 87 -6.54 7.73 -2.61
CA ARG A 87 -6.25 7.49 -4.03
C ARG A 87 -5.13 8.42 -4.42
N GLU A 88 -3.92 7.89 -4.57
CA GLU A 88 -2.74 8.70 -4.85
C GLU A 88 -2.15 8.40 -6.21
N TRP A 89 -1.89 9.47 -6.96
CA TRP A 89 -1.09 9.41 -8.17
C TRP A 89 0.36 9.56 -7.76
N VAL A 90 1.14 8.56 -8.08
CA VAL A 90 2.51 8.43 -7.61
C VAL A 90 3.40 8.16 -8.82
N PRO A 91 4.25 9.12 -9.22
CA PRO A 91 5.18 8.92 -10.31
C PRO A 91 6.23 7.91 -9.88
N TYR A 92 6.47 6.86 -10.67
CA TYR A 92 7.53 5.90 -10.39
C TYR A 92 8.11 5.37 -11.71
N GLY A 93 9.38 5.70 -11.98
CA GLY A 93 9.99 5.46 -13.28
C GLY A 93 9.36 6.35 -14.36
N ASP A 94 8.87 5.73 -15.44
CA ASP A 94 8.26 6.38 -16.60
C ASP A 94 6.72 6.46 -16.54
N LYS A 95 6.11 6.03 -15.42
CA LYS A 95 4.65 5.91 -15.29
C LYS A 95 4.14 6.53 -14.00
N ASP A 96 2.87 6.93 -14.04
CA ASP A 96 2.11 7.27 -12.84
C ASP A 96 1.31 6.06 -12.37
N TYR A 97 1.33 5.82 -11.06
CA TYR A 97 0.57 4.76 -10.42
C TYR A 97 -0.53 5.34 -9.57
N LEU A 98 -1.75 4.80 -9.70
CA LEU A 98 -2.79 5.00 -8.69
C LEU A 98 -2.68 3.94 -7.60
N LEU A 99 -2.31 4.37 -6.41
CA LEU A 99 -2.39 3.56 -5.20
C LEU A 99 -3.73 3.77 -4.50
N VAL A 100 -4.35 2.67 -4.08
CA VAL A 100 -5.54 2.67 -3.24
C VAL A 100 -5.22 1.95 -1.93
N PHE A 101 -5.27 2.70 -0.84
CA PHE A 101 -4.89 2.20 0.48
C PHE A 101 -5.71 2.83 1.61
N TRP A 102 -5.64 2.21 2.80
CA TRP A 102 -6.20 2.72 4.05
C TRP A 102 -5.31 2.40 5.24
N PHE A 103 -5.59 3.01 6.39
CA PHE A 103 -4.98 2.62 7.67
C PHE A 103 -5.85 1.60 8.37
N GLU A 104 -5.25 0.61 9.02
CA GLU A 104 -6.00 -0.41 9.77
C GLU A 104 -6.91 0.22 10.83
N ASP A 105 -8.11 -0.34 10.99
CA ASP A 105 -9.10 0.18 11.94
C ASP A 105 -8.55 0.08 13.37
N GLY A 106 -8.49 1.22 14.07
CA GLY A 106 -7.92 1.31 15.42
C GLY A 106 -6.38 1.24 15.49
N ASN A 107 -5.69 0.99 14.38
CA ASN A 107 -4.24 1.00 14.33
C ASN A 107 -3.69 1.82 13.14
N SER A 108 -3.31 3.07 13.44
CA SER A 108 -2.81 3.96 12.41
C SER A 108 -1.32 3.83 12.07
N ASP A 109 -0.61 2.88 12.69
CA ASP A 109 0.77 2.52 12.30
C ASP A 109 0.83 1.45 11.19
N TRP A 110 -0.33 0.99 10.73
CA TRP A 110 -0.45 -0.08 9.75
C TRP A 110 -1.17 0.41 8.49
N LEU A 111 -0.45 0.39 7.37
CA LEU A 111 -0.96 0.77 6.05
C LEU A 111 -1.39 -0.47 5.25
N TRP A 112 -2.58 -0.45 4.68
CA TRP A 112 -3.12 -1.49 3.81
C TRP A 112 -3.20 -1.01 2.37
N VAL A 113 -2.43 -1.60 1.47
CA VAL A 113 -2.45 -1.33 0.03
C VAL A 113 -3.25 -2.42 -0.67
N ARG A 114 -4.41 -2.04 -1.20
CA ARG A 114 -5.31 -2.98 -1.92
C ARG A 114 -5.23 -2.84 -3.42
N ASN A 115 -4.88 -1.67 -3.93
CA ASN A 115 -4.79 -1.48 -5.36
C ASN A 115 -3.54 -0.70 -5.72
N CYS A 116 -2.95 -1.10 -6.84
CA CYS A 116 -1.90 -0.40 -7.55
C CYS A 116 -2.20 -0.61 -9.03
N TYR A 117 -2.18 0.45 -9.83
CA TYR A 117 -2.30 0.33 -11.28
C TYR A 117 -1.77 1.57 -11.99
N PRO A 118 -1.21 1.42 -13.21
CA PRO A 118 -0.77 2.56 -14.02
C PRO A 118 -1.97 3.46 -14.39
N VAL A 119 -1.74 4.77 -14.54
CA VAL A 119 -2.76 5.75 -14.94
C VAL A 119 -2.47 6.39 -16.30
N SER A 120 -1.30 6.13 -16.88
CA SER A 120 -0.82 6.71 -18.14
C SER A 120 0.12 5.72 -18.83
#